data_AF-A0A7J6YAA9-F1
#
_entry.id   AF-A0A7J6YAA9-F1
#
_cell.length_a   1.000
_cell.length_b   1.000
_cell.length_c   1.000
_cell.angle_alpha   90.00
_cell.angle_beta   90.00
_cell.angle_gamma   90.00
#
_symmetry.space_group_name_H-M   'P 1'
#
loop_
_entity.id
_entity.type
_entity.pdbx_description
1 polymer ?
#
loop_
_entity_poly.entity_id
_entity_poly.type
_entity_poly.pdbx_seq_one_letter_code
_entity_poly.pdbx_strand_id
1 'polypeptide(L)'
;MSFEELRLKGNEAFKAKKYEDAIDCYTKAIDMSPESEVAAALYSNRAACWQNMGNAANALKDAESCILLKPSWLKGYYRKGSALESMQRYDEALEAFQRASKLEPESEEISDKLQRLVFILRGRNEKATPEGCRTSDEARRIGNSMFSAGNFEKAMLFYSRAIELSPDGNGELANYYANRAACHQQTRNYNLVIRDCDKALEIDSTHVKALMRRAIAYEGLEEWTKALNDYNQANSLFPGMAAVSQGVLRCRRALMR
;
A
#
# COMPACT_ATOMS: atom_id res chain seq x y z
N MET A 1 -10.85 -45.66 12.35
CA MET A 1 -10.98 -45.55 10.88
C MET A 1 -9.60 -45.71 10.29
N SER A 2 -9.47 -46.48 9.22
CA SER A 2 -8.21 -46.66 8.51
C SER A 2 -7.81 -45.38 7.74
N PHE A 3 -6.56 -45.31 7.31
CA PHE A 3 -6.06 -44.21 6.48
C PHE A 3 -6.91 -44.01 5.21
N GLU A 4 -7.20 -45.09 4.49
CA GLU A 4 -8.00 -45.04 3.26
C GLU A 4 -9.45 -44.63 3.52
N GLU A 5 -10.06 -45.11 4.61
CA GLU A 5 -11.40 -44.67 5.01
C GLU A 5 -11.45 -43.17 5.30
N LEU A 6 -10.44 -42.63 5.99
CA LEU A 6 -10.33 -41.19 6.27
C LEU A 6 -10.20 -40.38 4.99
N ARG A 7 -9.31 -40.81 4.08
CA ARG A 7 -9.09 -40.15 2.79
C ARG A 7 -10.36 -40.14 1.93
N LEU A 8 -11.06 -41.27 1.85
CA LEU A 8 -12.31 -41.38 1.08
C LEU A 8 -13.42 -40.51 1.66
N LYS A 9 -13.64 -40.57 2.99
CA LYS A 9 -14.63 -39.72 3.65
C LYS A 9 -14.32 -38.23 3.50
N GLY A 10 -13.05 -37.84 3.57
CA GLY A 10 -12.63 -36.46 3.30
C GLY A 10 -12.99 -36.01 1.88
N ASN A 11 -12.75 -36.86 0.88
CA ASN A 11 -13.11 -36.58 -0.50
C ASN A 11 -14.64 -36.49 -0.72
N GLU A 12 -15.41 -37.35 -0.07
CA GLU A 12 -16.87 -37.33 -0.12
C GLU A 12 -17.44 -36.07 0.53
N ALA A 13 -16.94 -35.72 1.72
CA ALA A 13 -17.32 -34.49 2.42
C ALA A 13 -16.98 -33.24 1.58
N PHE A 14 -15.82 -33.22 0.92
CA PHE A 14 -15.44 -32.14 0.01
C PHE A 14 -16.42 -31.99 -1.16
N LYS A 15 -16.79 -33.11 -1.82
CA LYS A 15 -17.80 -33.11 -2.89
C LYS A 15 -19.16 -32.64 -2.40
N ALA A 16 -19.52 -32.99 -1.16
CA ALA A 16 -20.73 -32.54 -0.48
C ALA A 16 -20.65 -31.09 0.04
N LYS A 17 -19.54 -30.37 -0.21
CA LYS A 17 -19.26 -29.01 0.30
C LYS A 17 -19.28 -28.89 1.84
N LYS A 18 -19.11 -30.00 2.55
CA LYS A 18 -18.94 -30.04 4.01
C LYS A 18 -17.46 -29.89 4.32
N TYR A 19 -16.97 -28.66 4.23
CA TYR A 19 -15.54 -28.38 4.23
C TYR A 19 -14.89 -28.66 5.59
N GLU A 20 -15.58 -28.38 6.68
CA GLU A 20 -15.15 -28.70 8.05
C GLU A 20 -14.95 -30.20 8.24
N ASP A 21 -15.95 -31.02 7.88
CA ASP A 21 -15.87 -32.48 7.96
C ASP A 21 -14.73 -33.03 7.10
N ALA A 22 -14.53 -32.44 5.91
CA ALA A 22 -13.44 -32.81 5.01
C ALA A 22 -12.07 -32.47 5.62
N ILE A 23 -11.93 -31.28 6.22
CA ILE A 23 -10.70 -30.85 6.91
C ILE A 23 -10.36 -31.80 8.06
N ASP A 24 -11.33 -32.18 8.86
CA ASP A 24 -11.13 -33.11 9.98
C ASP A 24 -10.65 -34.48 9.48
N CYS A 25 -11.25 -34.99 8.41
CA CYS A 25 -10.84 -36.25 7.80
C CYS A 25 -9.42 -36.17 7.22
N TYR A 26 -9.09 -35.12 6.47
CA TYR A 26 -7.76 -34.94 5.91
C TYR A 26 -6.70 -34.72 6.99
N THR A 27 -7.02 -34.00 8.06
CA THR A 27 -6.10 -33.77 9.19
C THR A 27 -5.75 -35.09 9.87
N LYS A 28 -6.76 -35.88 10.22
CA LYS A 28 -6.56 -37.22 10.79
C LYS A 28 -5.76 -38.13 9.84
N ALA A 29 -6.00 -38.06 8.52
CA ALA A 29 -5.24 -38.82 7.55
C ALA A 29 -3.77 -38.38 7.45
N ILE A 30 -3.50 -37.08 7.56
CA ILE A 30 -2.13 -36.52 7.60
C ILE A 30 -1.41 -36.94 8.89
N ASP A 31 -2.09 -36.93 10.03
CA ASP A 31 -1.51 -37.30 11.33
C ASP A 31 -1.08 -38.78 11.39
N MET A 32 -1.63 -39.63 10.52
CA MET A 32 -1.19 -41.01 10.33
C MET A 32 0.16 -41.14 9.59
N SER A 33 0.81 -40.00 9.28
CA SER A 33 2.13 -39.92 8.64
C SER A 33 2.21 -40.70 7.32
N PRO A 34 1.35 -40.38 6.33
CA PRO A 34 1.41 -41.02 5.03
C PRO A 34 2.70 -40.66 4.28
N GLU A 35 3.04 -41.45 3.27
CA GLU A 35 4.17 -41.15 2.39
C GLU A 35 4.06 -39.75 1.78
N SER A 36 5.22 -39.12 1.50
CA SER A 36 5.32 -37.71 1.08
C SER A 36 4.38 -37.35 -0.08
N GLU A 37 4.27 -38.22 -1.09
CA GLU A 37 3.40 -37.98 -2.24
C GLU A 37 1.92 -37.93 -1.88
N VAL A 38 1.49 -38.83 -0.99
CA VAL A 38 0.12 -38.93 -0.53
C VAL A 38 -0.20 -37.78 0.43
N ALA A 39 0.74 -37.45 1.32
CA ALA A 39 0.67 -36.30 2.20
C ALA A 39 0.47 -34.99 1.40
N ALA A 40 1.25 -34.77 0.34
CA ALA A 40 1.11 -33.59 -0.52
C ALA A 40 -0.31 -33.46 -1.10
N ALA A 41 -0.90 -34.58 -1.55
CA ALA A 41 -2.27 -34.59 -2.07
C ALA A 41 -3.32 -34.23 -0.99
N LEU A 42 -3.16 -34.74 0.24
CA LEU A 42 -4.03 -34.40 1.36
C LEU A 42 -3.93 -32.92 1.74
N TYR A 43 -2.71 -32.36 1.81
CA TYR A 43 -2.52 -30.93 2.03
C TYR A 43 -3.16 -30.10 0.93
N SER A 44 -3.03 -30.49 -0.35
CA SER A 44 -3.67 -29.78 -1.46
C SER A 44 -5.21 -29.79 -1.38
N ASN A 45 -5.80 -30.91 -0.95
CA ASN A 45 -7.25 -31.02 -0.76
C ASN A 45 -7.72 -30.22 0.45
N ARG A 46 -6.99 -30.27 1.57
CA ARG A 46 -7.31 -29.49 2.78
C ARG A 46 -7.16 -27.99 2.54
N ALA A 47 -6.14 -27.56 1.78
CA ALA A 47 -6.00 -26.18 1.31
C ALA A 47 -7.23 -25.72 0.52
N ALA A 48 -7.80 -26.59 -0.33
CA ALA A 48 -9.00 -26.28 -1.09
C ALA A 48 -10.22 -26.08 -0.17
N CYS A 49 -10.37 -26.88 0.89
CA CYS A 49 -11.41 -26.69 1.90
C CYS A 49 -11.26 -25.33 2.59
N TRP A 50 -10.05 -25.03 3.08
CA TRP A 50 -9.76 -23.76 3.74
C TRP A 50 -10.06 -22.56 2.86
N GLN A 51 -9.72 -22.66 1.57
CA GLN A 51 -10.00 -21.63 0.59
C GLN A 51 -11.52 -21.38 0.43
N ASN A 52 -12.32 -22.45 0.33
CA ASN A 52 -13.77 -22.33 0.23
C ASN A 52 -14.44 -21.80 1.50
N MET A 53 -13.78 -21.96 2.66
CA MET A 53 -14.20 -21.37 3.93
C MET A 53 -13.72 -19.92 4.12
N GLY A 54 -13.02 -19.34 3.13
CA GLY A 54 -12.44 -17.99 3.25
C GLY A 54 -11.22 -17.90 4.18
N ASN A 55 -10.71 -19.02 4.67
CA ASN A 55 -9.52 -19.07 5.50
C ASN A 55 -8.26 -19.19 4.64
N ALA A 56 -7.90 -18.09 3.99
CA ALA A 56 -6.74 -18.05 3.10
C ALA A 56 -5.42 -18.35 3.84
N ALA A 57 -5.31 -18.02 5.14
CA ALA A 57 -4.09 -18.23 5.92
C ALA A 57 -3.74 -19.71 6.08
N ASN A 58 -4.72 -20.53 6.46
CA ASN A 58 -4.52 -21.97 6.53
C ASN A 58 -4.37 -22.60 5.14
N ALA A 59 -5.08 -22.09 4.13
CA ALA A 59 -4.91 -22.54 2.75
C ALA A 59 -3.47 -22.32 2.24
N LEU A 60 -2.87 -21.17 2.56
CA LEU A 60 -1.49 -20.85 2.22
C LEU A 60 -0.51 -21.82 2.91
N LYS A 61 -0.67 -22.06 4.21
CA LYS A 61 0.19 -22.98 4.97
C LYS A 61 0.16 -24.40 4.42
N ASP A 62 -1.03 -24.90 4.08
CA ASP A 62 -1.18 -26.23 3.47
C ASP A 62 -0.61 -26.26 2.04
N ALA A 63 -0.75 -25.18 1.26
CA ALA A 63 -0.13 -25.08 -0.06
C ALA A 63 1.41 -25.10 0.02
N GLU A 64 2.01 -24.44 1.01
CA GLU A 64 3.46 -24.46 1.23
C GLU A 64 3.95 -25.83 1.68
N SER A 65 3.18 -26.53 2.53
CA SER A 65 3.46 -27.92 2.91
C SER A 65 3.42 -28.85 1.69
N CYS A 66 2.46 -28.64 0.79
CA CYS A 66 2.37 -29.36 -0.47
C CYS A 66 3.60 -29.14 -1.37
N ILE A 67 4.05 -27.88 -1.52
CA ILE A 67 5.24 -27.54 -2.32
C ILE A 67 6.51 -28.13 -1.69
N LEU A 68 6.63 -28.11 -0.36
CA LEU A 68 7.77 -28.69 0.36
C LEU A 68 7.89 -30.20 0.10
N LEU A 69 6.76 -30.91 0.12
CA LEU A 69 6.71 -32.37 -0.06
C LEU A 69 6.83 -32.79 -1.53
N LYS A 70 6.26 -32.00 -2.45
CA LYS A 70 6.27 -32.28 -3.89
C LYS A 70 6.50 -31.01 -4.72
N PRO A 71 7.76 -30.52 -4.83
CA PRO A 71 8.09 -29.27 -5.52
C PRO A 71 7.82 -29.28 -7.03
N SER A 72 7.72 -30.45 -7.65
CA SER A 72 7.40 -30.58 -9.08
C SER A 72 5.91 -30.65 -9.39
N TRP A 73 5.04 -30.51 -8.37
CA TRP A 73 3.60 -30.67 -8.55
C TRP A 73 2.87 -29.34 -8.68
N LEU A 74 2.22 -29.16 -9.82
CA LEU A 74 1.45 -27.97 -10.17
C LEU A 74 0.49 -27.52 -9.07
N LYS A 75 -0.26 -28.46 -8.48
CA LYS A 75 -1.34 -28.13 -7.55
C LYS A 75 -0.85 -27.39 -6.30
N GLY A 76 0.38 -27.62 -5.85
CA GLY A 76 0.93 -26.89 -4.71
C GLY A 76 1.04 -25.38 -5.00
N TYR A 77 1.66 -25.04 -6.12
CA TYR A 77 1.79 -23.64 -6.57
C TYR A 77 0.45 -23.00 -6.92
N TYR A 78 -0.46 -23.74 -7.55
CA TYR A 78 -1.81 -23.26 -7.84
C TYR A 78 -2.58 -22.90 -6.55
N ARG A 79 -2.52 -23.78 -5.52
CA ARG A 79 -3.16 -23.51 -4.22
C ARG A 79 -2.53 -22.31 -3.53
N LYS A 80 -1.20 -22.17 -3.59
CA LYS A 80 -0.47 -21.02 -3.03
C LYS A 80 -0.91 -19.71 -3.71
N GLY A 81 -0.94 -19.67 -5.04
CA GLY A 81 -1.39 -18.52 -5.81
C GLY A 81 -2.83 -18.12 -5.48
N SER A 82 -3.73 -19.10 -5.38
CA SER A 82 -5.14 -18.88 -5.03
C SER A 82 -5.31 -18.30 -3.62
N ALA A 83 -4.57 -18.83 -2.63
CA ALA A 83 -4.61 -18.33 -1.26
C ALA A 83 -4.08 -16.89 -1.17
N LEU A 84 -2.97 -16.60 -1.85
CA LEU A 84 -2.38 -15.25 -1.91
C LEU A 84 -3.30 -14.25 -2.65
N GLU A 85 -3.97 -14.69 -3.72
CA GLU A 85 -4.98 -13.88 -4.43
C GLU A 85 -6.13 -13.48 -3.48
N SER A 86 -6.64 -14.42 -2.67
CA SER A 86 -7.68 -14.13 -1.66
C SER A 86 -7.20 -13.20 -0.55
N MET A 87 -5.90 -13.17 -0.25
CA MET A 87 -5.30 -12.19 0.67
C MET A 87 -4.95 -10.85 0.01
N GLN A 88 -5.23 -10.67 -1.29
CA GLN A 88 -4.83 -9.51 -2.08
C GLN A 88 -3.30 -9.29 -2.16
N ARG A 89 -2.51 -10.34 -1.90
CA ARG A 89 -1.04 -10.35 -2.05
C ARG A 89 -0.68 -10.67 -3.50
N TYR A 90 -1.08 -9.78 -4.41
CA TYR A 90 -1.10 -10.04 -5.85
C TYR A 90 0.27 -10.29 -6.47
N ASP A 91 1.34 -9.66 -5.97
CA ASP A 91 2.71 -9.87 -6.49
C ASP A 91 3.17 -11.31 -6.21
N GLU A 92 3.02 -11.78 -4.97
CA GLU A 92 3.38 -13.13 -4.58
C GLU A 92 2.46 -14.18 -5.24
N ALA A 93 1.18 -13.84 -5.43
CA ALA A 93 0.25 -14.68 -6.17
C ALA A 93 0.72 -14.86 -7.63
N LEU A 94 1.16 -13.78 -8.29
CA LEU A 94 1.69 -13.81 -9.64
C LEU A 94 2.91 -14.74 -9.73
N GLU A 95 3.86 -14.63 -8.81
CA GLU A 95 5.03 -15.52 -8.76
C GLU A 95 4.65 -16.99 -8.60
N ALA A 96 3.69 -17.30 -7.72
CA ALA A 96 3.22 -18.66 -7.51
C ALA A 96 2.56 -19.23 -8.77
N PHE A 97 1.68 -18.47 -9.44
CA PHE A 97 1.08 -18.90 -10.70
C PHE A 97 2.08 -19.01 -11.85
N GLN A 98 3.13 -18.16 -11.89
CA GLN A 98 4.22 -18.30 -12.87
C GLN A 98 5.02 -19.58 -12.66
N ARG A 99 5.26 -19.97 -11.39
CA ARG A 99 5.87 -21.27 -11.07
C ARG A 99 4.98 -22.42 -11.51
N ALA A 100 3.67 -22.30 -11.31
CA ALA A 100 2.70 -23.28 -11.80
C ALA A 100 2.75 -23.38 -13.35
N SER A 101 2.69 -22.26 -14.06
CA SER A 101 2.77 -22.21 -15.53
C SER A 101 4.06 -22.83 -16.09
N LYS A 102 5.20 -22.72 -15.38
CA LYS A 102 6.45 -23.40 -15.80
C LYS A 102 6.36 -24.93 -15.73
N LEU A 103 5.53 -25.47 -14.84
CA LEU A 103 5.32 -26.93 -14.72
C LEU A 103 4.34 -27.43 -15.78
N GLU A 104 3.28 -26.66 -16.07
CA GLU A 104 2.30 -26.95 -17.12
C GLU A 104 2.01 -25.69 -17.96
N PRO A 105 2.76 -25.45 -19.06
CA PRO A 105 2.66 -24.23 -19.85
C PRO A 105 1.35 -24.06 -20.63
N GLU A 106 0.66 -25.16 -20.92
CA GLU A 106 -0.55 -25.19 -21.76
C GLU A 106 -1.86 -25.07 -20.95
N SER A 107 -1.78 -24.80 -19.64
CA SER A 107 -2.96 -24.63 -18.79
C SER A 107 -3.64 -23.27 -19.03
N GLU A 108 -4.77 -23.30 -19.74
CA GLU A 108 -5.62 -22.12 -19.99
C GLU A 108 -6.06 -21.45 -18.69
N GLU A 109 -6.44 -22.22 -17.67
CA GLU A 109 -6.84 -21.71 -16.36
C GLU A 109 -5.74 -20.88 -15.67
N ILE A 110 -4.48 -21.33 -15.77
CA ILE A 110 -3.35 -20.60 -15.19
C ILE A 110 -3.03 -19.37 -16.03
N SER A 111 -3.13 -19.47 -17.35
CA SER A 111 -2.97 -18.32 -18.25
C SER A 111 -3.97 -17.21 -17.90
N ASP A 112 -5.24 -17.53 -17.72
CA ASP A 112 -6.28 -16.57 -17.33
C ASP A 112 -5.99 -15.91 -15.98
N LYS A 113 -5.57 -16.70 -14.99
CA LYS A 113 -5.14 -16.18 -13.67
C LYS A 113 -3.98 -15.20 -13.79
N LEU A 114 -2.97 -15.56 -14.58
CA LEU A 114 -1.80 -14.70 -14.82
C LEU A 114 -2.20 -13.40 -15.52
N GLN A 115 -2.99 -13.46 -16.58
CA GLN A 115 -3.46 -12.27 -17.30
C GLN A 115 -4.25 -11.33 -16.38
N ARG A 116 -5.16 -11.89 -15.58
CA ARG A 116 -5.94 -11.12 -14.60
C ARG A 116 -5.04 -10.44 -13.57
N LEU A 117 -4.07 -11.16 -13.01
CA LEU A 117 -3.14 -10.60 -12.03
C LEU A 117 -2.24 -9.53 -12.64
N VAL A 118 -1.73 -9.75 -13.85
CA VAL A 118 -0.97 -8.74 -14.59
C VAL A 118 -1.80 -7.48 -14.82
N PHE A 119 -3.08 -7.60 -15.17
CA PHE A 119 -3.99 -6.46 -15.30
C PHE A 119 -4.18 -5.70 -13.98
N ILE A 120 -4.43 -6.42 -12.88
CA ILE A 120 -4.57 -5.82 -11.53
C ILE A 120 -3.29 -5.08 -11.13
N LEU A 121 -2.14 -5.73 -11.29
CA LEU A 121 -0.83 -5.19 -10.93
C LEU A 121 -0.46 -4.00 -11.82
N ARG A 122 -0.75 -4.07 -13.11
CA ARG A 122 -0.56 -2.95 -14.04
C ARG A 122 -1.43 -1.76 -13.64
N GLY A 123 -2.72 -1.97 -13.36
CA GLY A 123 -3.60 -0.90 -12.88
C GLY A 123 -3.14 -0.29 -11.56
N ARG A 124 -2.62 -1.11 -10.64
CA ARG A 124 -2.00 -0.63 -9.39
C ARG A 124 -0.72 0.18 -9.65
N ASN A 125 0.12 -0.27 -10.58
CA ASN A 125 1.39 0.37 -10.91
C ASN A 125 1.20 1.64 -11.76
N GLU A 126 0.23 1.69 -12.67
CA GLU A 126 -0.15 2.90 -13.41
C GLU A 126 -0.65 3.96 -12.43
N LYS A 127 -1.48 3.58 -11.45
CA LYS A 127 -1.86 4.48 -10.35
C LYS A 127 -0.68 4.86 -9.45
N ALA A 128 0.39 4.07 -9.46
CA ALA A 128 1.64 4.41 -8.77
C ALA A 128 2.53 5.35 -9.59
N THR A 129 2.07 5.88 -10.72
CA THR A 129 2.67 7.05 -11.38
C THR A 129 1.73 8.27 -11.29
N PRO A 130 2.26 9.50 -11.33
CA PRO A 130 1.44 10.71 -11.34
C PRO A 130 0.43 10.71 -12.50
N GLU A 131 0.84 10.29 -13.70
CA GLU A 131 0.00 10.34 -14.91
C GLU A 131 -1.21 9.41 -14.83
N GLY A 132 -1.10 8.29 -14.09
CA GLY A 132 -2.21 7.36 -13.90
C GLY A 132 -3.27 7.83 -12.90
N CYS A 133 -2.99 8.87 -12.11
CA CYS A 133 -3.98 9.47 -11.22
C CYS A 133 -5.04 10.23 -12.04
N ARG A 134 -6.32 9.94 -11.78
CA ARG A 134 -7.44 10.57 -12.50
C ARG A 134 -8.15 11.65 -11.70
N THR A 135 -7.95 11.68 -10.39
CA THR A 135 -8.52 12.71 -9.50
C THR A 135 -7.44 13.33 -8.63
N SER A 136 -7.66 14.57 -8.22
CA SER A 136 -6.74 15.27 -7.32
C SER A 136 -6.62 14.58 -5.95
N ASP A 137 -7.72 14.00 -5.44
CA ASP A 137 -7.72 13.22 -4.20
C ASP A 137 -6.93 11.90 -4.27
N GLU A 138 -6.96 11.22 -5.42
CA GLU A 138 -6.14 10.03 -5.65
C GLU A 138 -4.66 10.39 -5.62
N ALA A 139 -4.28 11.41 -6.39
CA ALA A 139 -2.91 11.91 -6.43
C ALA A 139 -2.44 12.39 -5.05
N ARG A 140 -3.26 13.14 -4.32
CA ARG A 140 -2.94 13.57 -2.94
C ARG A 140 -2.72 12.37 -2.01
N ARG A 141 -3.58 11.36 -2.02
CA ARG A 141 -3.44 10.20 -1.12
C ARG A 141 -2.15 9.44 -1.36
N ILE A 142 -1.77 9.26 -2.63
CA ILE A 142 -0.50 8.62 -2.98
C ILE A 142 0.69 9.51 -2.57
N GLY A 143 0.59 10.82 -2.83
CA GLY A 143 1.58 11.80 -2.36
C GLY A 143 1.80 11.73 -0.85
N ASN A 144 0.73 11.67 -0.05
CA ASN A 144 0.80 11.53 1.41
C ASN A 144 1.47 10.22 1.84
N SER A 145 1.18 9.11 1.15
CA SER A 145 1.81 7.81 1.41
C SER A 145 3.31 7.87 1.13
N MET A 146 3.72 8.43 -0.01
CA MET A 146 5.12 8.61 -0.38
C MET A 146 5.86 9.55 0.59
N PHE A 147 5.21 10.64 1.03
CA PHE A 147 5.77 11.55 2.02
C PHE A 147 6.02 10.84 3.36
N SER A 148 5.06 10.04 3.81
CA SER A 148 5.17 9.26 5.07
C SER A 148 6.25 8.18 4.98
N ALA A 149 6.50 7.64 3.79
CA ALA A 149 7.61 6.73 3.50
C ALA A 149 8.96 7.44 3.30
N GLY A 150 9.03 8.77 3.44
CA GLY A 150 10.26 9.55 3.25
C GLY A 150 10.67 9.76 1.79
N ASN A 151 9.84 9.34 0.82
CA ASN A 151 10.11 9.53 -0.59
C ASN A 151 9.60 10.89 -1.08
N PHE A 152 10.28 11.95 -0.65
CA PHE A 152 9.84 13.33 -0.87
C PHE A 152 9.80 13.74 -2.35
N GLU A 153 10.78 13.28 -3.15
CA GLU A 153 10.82 13.57 -4.58
C GLU A 153 9.62 12.99 -5.33
N LYS A 154 9.28 11.71 -5.07
CA LYS A 154 8.07 11.11 -5.66
C LYS A 154 6.80 11.77 -5.14
N ALA A 155 6.73 12.08 -3.85
CA ALA A 155 5.58 12.77 -3.27
C ALA A 155 5.31 14.12 -3.97
N MET A 156 6.36 14.87 -4.33
CA MET A 156 6.23 16.13 -5.09
C MET A 156 5.59 15.96 -6.45
N LEU A 157 5.90 14.87 -7.17
CA LEU A 157 5.28 14.59 -8.47
C LEU A 157 3.78 14.36 -8.32
N PHE A 158 3.37 13.59 -7.30
CA PHE A 158 1.96 13.36 -7.00
C PHE A 158 1.22 14.61 -6.54
N TYR A 159 1.84 15.47 -5.72
CA TYR A 159 1.21 16.75 -5.36
C TYR A 159 1.11 17.69 -6.54
N SER A 160 2.11 17.72 -7.44
CA SER A 160 2.03 18.47 -8.70
C SER A 160 0.87 17.99 -9.56
N ARG A 161 0.69 16.68 -9.65
CA ARG A 161 -0.46 16.11 -10.34
C ARG A 161 -1.79 16.46 -9.66
N ALA A 162 -1.85 16.46 -8.32
CA ALA A 162 -3.05 16.85 -7.58
C ALA A 162 -3.44 18.30 -7.87
N ILE A 163 -2.45 19.18 -8.01
CA ILE A 163 -2.63 20.58 -8.41
C ILE A 163 -3.19 20.67 -9.84
N GLU A 164 -2.60 19.95 -10.81
CA GLU A 164 -3.07 19.92 -12.21
C GLU A 164 -4.50 19.43 -12.36
N LEU A 165 -4.91 18.46 -11.55
CA LEU A 165 -6.24 17.84 -11.60
C LEU A 165 -7.27 18.61 -10.76
N SER A 166 -6.85 19.62 -10.01
CA SER A 166 -7.77 20.38 -9.17
C SER A 166 -8.52 21.41 -10.02
N PRO A 167 -9.86 21.47 -9.93
CA PRO A 167 -10.61 22.55 -10.56
C PRO A 167 -10.29 23.89 -9.88
N ASP A 168 -10.36 24.97 -10.66
CA ASP A 168 -10.16 26.34 -10.18
C ASP A 168 -11.17 26.69 -9.08
N GLY A 169 -10.71 27.39 -8.04
CA GLY A 169 -11.55 27.81 -6.92
C GLY A 169 -11.83 26.73 -5.86
N ASN A 170 -11.23 25.55 -5.98
CA ASN A 170 -11.28 24.54 -4.92
C ASN A 170 -10.36 24.92 -3.75
N GLY A 171 -10.91 25.09 -2.54
CA GLY A 171 -10.14 25.38 -1.33
C GLY A 171 -9.08 24.31 -1.00
N GLU A 172 -9.27 23.07 -1.44
CA GLU A 172 -8.28 22.00 -1.29
C GLU A 172 -6.98 22.24 -2.09
N LEU A 173 -7.02 23.11 -3.09
CA LEU A 173 -5.84 23.47 -3.87
C LEU A 173 -4.74 24.08 -2.98
N ALA A 174 -5.12 24.87 -1.97
CA ALA A 174 -4.19 25.40 -0.98
C ALA A 174 -3.48 24.27 -0.21
N ASN A 175 -4.21 23.20 0.15
CA ASN A 175 -3.64 22.04 0.82
C ASN A 175 -2.60 21.33 -0.06
N TYR A 176 -2.83 21.23 -1.37
CA TYR A 176 -1.90 20.56 -2.28
C TYR A 176 -0.59 21.32 -2.43
N TYR A 177 -0.66 22.65 -2.58
CA TYR A 177 0.51 23.51 -2.54
C TYR A 177 1.24 23.43 -1.20
N ALA A 178 0.53 23.49 -0.06
CA ALA A 178 1.14 23.38 1.26
C ALA A 178 1.81 22.01 1.52
N ASN A 179 1.26 20.94 0.94
CA ASN A 179 1.86 19.60 1.00
C ASN A 179 3.10 19.48 0.11
N ARG A 180 3.09 20.05 -1.10
CA ARG A 180 4.29 20.09 -1.96
C ARG A 180 5.40 20.96 -1.36
N ALA A 181 5.05 22.09 -0.75
CA ALA A 181 5.96 22.91 0.06
C ALA A 181 6.59 22.11 1.20
N ALA A 182 5.86 21.19 1.82
CA ALA A 182 6.40 20.30 2.85
C ALA A 182 7.55 19.43 2.30
N CYS A 183 7.40 18.89 1.09
CA CYS A 183 8.47 18.11 0.44
C CYS A 183 9.68 18.98 0.10
N HIS A 184 9.45 20.19 -0.43
CA HIS A 184 10.53 21.14 -0.71
C HIS A 184 11.30 21.53 0.56
N GLN A 185 10.61 21.62 1.69
CA GLN A 185 11.24 21.89 2.99
C GLN A 185 12.16 20.74 3.43
N GLN A 186 11.75 19.49 3.21
CA GLN A 186 12.60 18.32 3.52
C GLN A 186 13.85 18.27 2.63
N THR A 187 13.74 18.74 1.38
CA THR A 187 14.86 18.86 0.44
C THR A 187 15.63 20.18 0.55
N ARG A 188 15.30 21.04 1.53
CA ARG A 188 15.91 22.36 1.80
C ARG A 188 15.85 23.35 0.62
N ASN A 189 14.90 23.18 -0.29
CA ASN A 189 14.68 24.09 -1.40
C ASN A 189 13.81 25.28 -0.98
N TYR A 190 14.34 26.17 -0.14
CA TYR A 190 13.57 27.25 0.51
C TYR A 190 12.83 28.17 -0.48
N ASN A 191 13.43 28.49 -1.62
CA ASN A 191 12.77 29.29 -2.67
C ASN A 191 11.48 28.63 -3.20
N LEU A 192 11.48 27.30 -3.36
CA LEU A 192 10.31 26.55 -3.82
C LEU A 192 9.27 26.40 -2.71
N VAL A 193 9.70 26.29 -1.44
CA VAL A 193 8.79 26.35 -0.28
C VAL A 193 8.01 27.66 -0.29
N ILE A 194 8.72 28.79 -0.42
CA ILE A 194 8.11 30.12 -0.42
C ILE A 194 7.11 30.24 -1.57
N ARG A 195 7.50 29.88 -2.79
CA ARG A 195 6.63 29.94 -3.96
C ARG A 195 5.32 29.15 -3.78
N ASP A 196 5.40 27.92 -3.29
CA ASP A 196 4.20 27.10 -3.07
C ASP A 196 3.36 27.63 -1.89
N CYS A 197 3.99 28.11 -0.82
CA CYS A 197 3.25 28.74 0.27
C CYS A 197 2.56 30.03 -0.15
N ASP A 198 3.18 30.84 -1.02
CA ASP A 198 2.55 32.03 -1.59
C ASP A 198 1.30 31.63 -2.37
N LYS A 199 1.38 30.61 -3.22
CA LYS A 199 0.19 30.08 -3.93
C LYS A 199 -0.88 29.54 -2.99
N ALA A 200 -0.50 28.84 -1.93
CA ALA A 200 -1.46 28.38 -0.93
C ALA A 200 -2.17 29.57 -0.24
N LEU A 201 -1.43 30.64 0.08
CA LEU A 201 -1.95 31.81 0.80
C LEU A 201 -2.70 32.81 -0.09
N GLU A 202 -2.44 32.82 -1.40
CA GLU A 202 -3.28 33.48 -2.40
C GLU A 202 -4.69 32.86 -2.43
N ILE A 203 -4.79 31.53 -2.24
CA ILE A 203 -6.05 30.78 -2.25
C ILE A 203 -6.75 30.83 -0.88
N ASP A 204 -5.99 30.57 0.18
CA ASP A 204 -6.45 30.59 1.57
C ASP A 204 -5.44 31.35 2.44
N SER A 205 -5.72 32.64 2.66
CA SER A 205 -4.86 33.52 3.47
C SER A 205 -4.80 33.13 4.95
N THR A 206 -5.69 32.23 5.39
CA THR A 206 -5.74 31.70 6.76
C THR A 206 -5.01 30.36 6.90
N HIS A 207 -4.34 29.88 5.85
CA HIS A 207 -3.69 28.57 5.84
C HIS A 207 -2.45 28.50 6.75
N VAL A 208 -2.68 28.17 8.03
CA VAL A 208 -1.65 28.18 9.09
C VAL A 208 -0.41 27.34 8.73
N LYS A 209 -0.59 26.18 8.11
CA LYS A 209 0.54 25.32 7.70
C LYS A 209 1.42 26.00 6.65
N ALA A 210 0.84 26.72 5.68
CA ALA A 210 1.62 27.46 4.68
C ALA A 210 2.37 28.63 5.31
N LEU A 211 1.72 29.41 6.19
CA LEU A 211 2.39 30.49 6.94
C LEU A 211 3.60 29.95 7.71
N MET A 212 3.42 28.86 8.46
CA MET A 212 4.52 28.26 9.23
C MET A 212 5.66 27.77 8.33
N ARG A 213 5.35 27.12 7.21
CA ARG A 213 6.38 26.61 6.28
C ARG A 213 7.13 27.74 5.61
N ARG A 214 6.42 28.80 5.18
CA ARG A 214 7.01 30.00 4.59
C ARG A 214 7.90 30.74 5.59
N ALA A 215 7.46 30.87 6.84
CA ALA A 215 8.27 31.43 7.93
C ALA A 215 9.58 30.67 8.14
N ILE A 216 9.53 29.33 8.19
CA ILE A 216 10.72 28.48 8.32
C ILE A 216 11.65 28.63 7.11
N ALA A 217 11.10 28.76 5.91
CA ALA A 217 11.91 28.99 4.71
C ALA A 217 12.59 30.37 4.72
N TYR A 218 11.88 31.43 5.15
CA TYR A 218 12.46 32.74 5.35
C TYR A 218 13.54 32.75 6.43
N GLU A 219 13.36 32.03 7.55
CA GLU A 219 14.44 31.81 8.53
C GLU A 219 15.67 31.15 7.89
N GLY A 220 15.46 30.13 7.05
CA GLY A 220 16.53 29.43 6.34
C GLY A 220 17.27 30.29 5.32
N LEU A 221 16.66 31.38 4.86
CA LEU A 221 17.25 32.40 3.98
C LEU A 221 17.68 33.66 4.73
N GLU A 222 17.62 33.66 6.07
CA GLU A 222 17.92 34.81 6.92
C GLU A 222 17.05 36.07 6.66
N GLU A 223 15.87 35.89 6.07
CA GLU A 223 14.87 36.95 5.86
C GLU A 223 13.99 37.12 7.12
N TRP A 224 14.63 37.44 8.25
CA TRP A 224 14.04 37.43 9.59
C TRP A 224 12.76 38.26 9.74
N THR A 225 12.68 39.41 9.08
CA THR A 225 11.50 40.28 9.12
C THR A 225 10.28 39.61 8.49
N LYS A 226 10.46 38.94 7.35
CA LYS A 226 9.36 38.23 6.67
C LYS A 226 8.93 36.99 7.46
N ALA A 227 9.90 36.24 8.00
CA ALA A 227 9.63 35.11 8.88
C ALA A 227 8.81 35.54 10.11
N LEU A 228 9.18 36.64 10.76
CA LEU A 228 8.47 37.16 11.94
C LEU A 228 7.03 37.54 11.62
N ASN A 229 6.78 38.16 10.46
CA ASN A 229 5.42 38.51 10.02
C ASN A 229 4.54 37.27 9.87
N ASP A 230 5.03 36.24 9.18
CA ASP A 230 4.29 34.98 8.99
C ASP A 230 4.02 34.27 10.33
N TYR A 231 4.99 34.25 11.25
CA TYR A 231 4.77 33.67 12.58
C TYR A 231 3.75 34.45 13.39
N ASN A 232 3.78 35.78 13.36
CA ASN A 232 2.79 36.59 14.05
C ASN A 232 1.38 36.37 13.47
N GLN A 233 1.26 36.28 12.14
CA GLN A 233 -0.01 35.97 11.49
C GLN A 233 -0.51 34.57 11.89
N ALA A 234 0.35 33.56 11.86
CA ALA A 234 0.00 32.20 12.30
C ALA A 234 -0.43 32.16 13.79
N ASN A 235 0.25 32.93 14.65
CA ASN A 235 -0.09 33.03 16.07
C ASN A 235 -1.43 33.73 16.31
N SER A 236 -1.77 34.74 15.50
CA SER A 236 -3.07 35.43 15.57
C SER A 236 -4.21 34.51 15.15
N LEU A 237 -3.99 33.64 14.16
CA LEU A 237 -5.00 32.69 13.67
C LEU A 237 -5.19 31.52 14.64
N PHE A 238 -4.10 30.96 15.18
CA PHE A 238 -4.16 29.84 16.12
C PHE A 238 -3.13 30.04 17.24
N PRO A 239 -3.53 30.72 18.34
CA PRO A 239 -2.64 31.05 19.45
C PRO A 239 -2.16 29.81 20.22
N GLY A 240 -0.98 29.91 20.83
CA GLY A 240 -0.46 28.89 21.76
C GLY A 240 0.34 27.76 21.10
N MET A 241 0.61 27.83 19.80
CA MET A 241 1.53 26.89 19.14
C MET A 241 2.97 27.14 19.58
N ALA A 242 3.53 26.19 20.35
CA ALA A 242 4.91 26.28 20.81
C ALA A 242 5.92 26.51 19.66
N ALA A 243 5.73 25.85 18.52
CA ALA A 243 6.59 26.03 17.35
C ALA A 243 6.61 27.48 16.84
N VAL A 244 5.45 28.16 16.85
CA VAL A 244 5.32 29.56 16.42
C VAL A 244 5.96 30.50 17.45
N SER A 245 5.69 30.30 18.74
CA SER A 245 6.29 31.14 19.79
C SER A 245 7.82 31.05 19.79
N GLN A 246 8.37 29.85 19.56
CA GLN A 246 9.81 29.66 19.42
C GLN A 246 10.37 30.33 18.15
N GLY A 247 9.63 30.26 17.03
CA GLY A 247 9.99 30.96 15.78
C GLY A 247 10.05 32.48 15.96
N VAL A 248 9.04 33.07 16.62
CA VAL A 248 9.00 34.50 16.96
C VAL A 248 10.24 34.91 17.79
N LEU A 249 10.58 34.12 18.82
CA LEU A 249 11.73 34.41 19.68
C LEU A 249 13.05 34.37 18.90
N ARG A 250 13.24 33.36 18.03
CA ARG A 250 14.43 33.26 17.16
C ARG A 250 14.55 34.48 16.25
N CYS A 251 13.49 34.84 15.54
CA CYS A 251 13.50 35.97 14.61
C CYS A 251 13.79 37.30 15.34
N ARG A 252 13.16 37.55 16.49
CA ARG A 252 13.42 38.76 17.30
C ARG A 252 14.88 38.82 17.75
N ARG A 253 15.46 37.71 18.19
CA ARG A 253 16.87 37.66 18.61
C ARG A 253 17.82 37.94 17.46
N ALA A 254 17.51 37.45 16.27
CA ALA A 254 18.31 37.69 15.07
C ALA A 254 18.26 39.17 14.64
N LEU A 255 17.10 39.81 14.73
CA LEU A 255 16.91 41.23 14.37
C LEU A 255 17.53 42.23 15.37
N MET A 256 17.91 41.78 16.57
CA MET A 256 18.58 42.61 17.58
C MET A 256 20.11 42.54 17.50
N ARG A 257 20.66 41.75 16.57
CA ARG A 257 22.10 41.64 16.30
C ARG A 257 22.48 42.52 15.13
#